data_AF-R7LCK6-F1
#
_entry.id   AF-R7LCK6-F1
#
_cell.length_a   1.000
_cell.length_b   1.000
_cell.length_c   1.000
_cell.angle_alpha   90.00
_cell.angle_beta   90.00
_cell.angle_gamma   90.00
#
_symmetry.space_group_name_H-M   'P 1'
#
loop_
_entity.id
_entity.type
_entity.pdbx_description
1 polymer ?
#
loop_
_entity_poly.entity_id
_entity_poly.type
_entity_poly.pdbx_seq_one_letter_code
_entity_poly.pdbx_strand_id
1 'polypeptide(L)' 'MFLIDLSVPKNIDPYCGDLEGIFLYNLDDLSKIANENIQARMGEIGLAKTEITRRSSMVAERLFTKASL' A
#
# COMPACT_ATOMS: atom_id res chain seq x y z
N MET A 1 5.68 -23.61 -9.75
CA MET A 1 6.70 -22.61 -9.39
C MET A 1 6.21 -21.23 -9.83
N PHE A 2 6.38 -20.23 -8.97
CA PHE A 2 6.02 -18.84 -9.26
C PHE A 2 7.26 -18.07 -9.67
N LEU A 3 7.17 -17.34 -10.78
CA LEU A 3 8.20 -16.42 -11.26
C LEU A 3 7.61 -15.02 -11.24
N ILE A 4 8.36 -14.07 -10.67
CA ILE A 4 7.96 -12.66 -10.59
C ILE A 4 9.06 -11.84 -11.26
N ASP A 5 8.78 -11.31 -12.45
CA ASP A 5 9.70 -10.45 -13.20
C ASP A 5 9.31 -8.98 -13.02
N LEU A 6 10.14 -8.24 -12.28
CA LEU A 6 9.95 -6.81 -12.01
C LEU A 6 10.82 -5.91 -12.90
N SER A 7 11.48 -6.49 -13.89
CA SER A 7 12.54 -5.83 -14.67
C SER A 7 11.97 -5.09 -15.88
N VAL A 8 12.61 -3.98 -16.26
CA VAL A 8 12.33 -3.24 -17.50
C VAL A 8 13.67 -2.92 -18.19
N PRO A 9 14.03 -3.56 -19.33
CA PRO A 9 13.25 -4.58 -20.06
C PRO A 9 13.08 -5.88 -19.26
N LYS A 10 12.12 -6.72 -19.69
CA LYS A 10 11.83 -8.01 -19.06
C LYS A 10 13.07 -8.92 -19.09
N ASN A 11 13.35 -9.56 -17.95
CA ASN A 11 14.45 -10.51 -17.82
C ASN A 11 14.03 -11.94 -18.20
N ILE A 12 12.74 -12.27 -18.04
CA ILE A 12 12.20 -13.60 -18.32
C ILE A 12 11.47 -13.57 -19.66
N ASP A 13 11.79 -14.54 -20.51
CA ASP A 13 11.07 -14.74 -21.76
C ASP A 13 9.59 -15.09 -21.46
N PRO A 14 8.62 -14.38 -22.03
CA PRO A 14 7.20 -14.67 -21.86
C PRO A 14 6.81 -16.13 -22.09
N TYR A 15 7.49 -16.86 -23.00
CA TYR A 15 7.21 -18.27 -23.26
C TYR A 15 7.43 -19.18 -22.05
N CYS A 16 8.19 -18.74 -21.04
CA CYS A 16 8.31 -19.48 -19.78
C CYS A 16 6.97 -19.64 -19.06
N GLY A 17 5.99 -18.76 -19.31
CA GLY A 17 4.64 -18.85 -18.75
C GLY A 17 3.81 -20.03 -19.29
N ASP A 18 4.17 -20.59 -20.45
CA ASP A 18 3.45 -21.71 -21.06
C ASP A 18 3.93 -23.08 -20.57
N LEU A 19 5.01 -23.11 -19.78
CA LEU A 19 5.57 -24.34 -19.23
C LEU A 19 4.69 -24.88 -18.10
N GLU A 20 4.52 -26.20 -18.08
CA GLU A 20 3.69 -26.87 -17.08
C GLU A 20 4.15 -26.54 -15.65
N GLY A 21 3.21 -26.09 -14.83
CA GLY A 21 3.46 -25.73 -13.44
C GLY A 21 4.21 -24.41 -13.25
N ILE A 22 4.42 -23.59 -14.28
CA ILE A 22 4.97 -22.22 -14.15
C ILE A 22 3.83 -21.20 -14.11
N PHE A 23 3.94 -20.26 -13.19
CA PHE A 23 3.08 -19.08 -13.11
C PHE A 23 3.98 -17.85 -13.15
N LEU A 24 3.99 -17.15 -14.29
CA LEU A 24 4.80 -15.95 -14.52
C LEU A 24 3.95 -14.70 -14.29
N TYR A 25 4.38 -13.87 -13.34
CA TYR A 25 3.82 -12.55 -13.08
C TYR A 25 4.82 -11.47 -13.47
N ASN A 26 4.35 -10.40 -14.09
CA ASN A 26 5.16 -9.24 -14.43
C ASN A 26 4.61 -7.96 -13.77
N LEU A 27 5.27 -6.84 -14.05
CA LEU A 27 4.92 -5.54 -13.48
C LEU A 27 3.46 -5.11 -13.80
N ASP A 28 2.93 -5.45 -14.97
CA ASP A 28 1.55 -5.12 -15.36
C ASP A 28 0.54 -5.88 -14.50
N ASP A 29 0.79 -7.17 -14.25
CA ASP A 29 -0.06 -8.02 -13.41
C ASP A 29 -0.13 -7.47 -11.97
N LEU A 30 1.03 -7.07 -11.43
CA LEU A 30 1.13 -6.52 -10.09
C LEU A 30 0.56 -5.10 -10.00
N SER A 31 0.59 -4.33 -11.10
CA SER A 31 0.08 -2.96 -11.14
C SER A 31 -1.43 -2.90 -10.87
N LYS A 32 -2.20 -3.90 -11.31
CA LYS A 32 -3.63 -3.97 -11.01
C LYS A 32 -3.88 -4.08 -9.49
N ILE A 33 -3.17 -5.01 -8.84
CA ILE A 33 -3.28 -5.23 -7.38
C ILE A 33 -2.79 -4.00 -6.62
N ALA A 34 -1.69 -3.38 -7.08
CA ALA A 34 -1.18 -2.15 -6.49
C ALA A 34 -2.19 -1.01 -6.58
N ASN A 35 -2.88 -0.86 -7.72
CA ASN A 35 -3.92 0.16 -7.90
C ASN A 35 -5.12 -0.06 -6.98
N GLU A 36 -5.60 -1.30 -6.85
CA GLU A 36 -6.67 -1.65 -5.90
C GLU A 36 -6.26 -1.30 -4.46
N ASN A 37 -5.03 -1.63 -4.07
CA ASN A 37 -4.48 -1.28 -2.76
C ASN A 37 -4.33 0.24 -2.54
N ILE A 38 -3.95 1.00 -3.58
CA ILE A 38 -3.90 2.46 -3.51
C ILE A 38 -5.30 3.01 -3.25
N GLN A 39 -6.33 2.55 -3.97
CA GLN A 39 -7.69 3.01 -3.76
C GLN A 39 -8.20 2.68 -2.36
N ALA A 40 -7.94 1.47 -1.85
CA ALA A 40 -8.27 1.11 -0.48
C ALA A 40 -7.59 2.05 0.53
N ARG A 41 -6.29 2.32 0.37
CA ARG A 41 -5.55 3.26 1.23
C ARG A 41 -6.05 4.70 1.12
N MET A 42 -6.52 5.14 -0.05
CA MET A 42 -7.14 6.46 -0.19
C MET A 42 -8.43 6.56 0.62
N GLY A 43 -9.22 5.49 0.70
CA GLY A 43 -10.43 5.41 1.53
C GLY A 43 -10.14 5.63 3.03
N GLU A 44 -8.98 5.16 3.50
CA GLU A 44 -8.57 5.29 4.91
C GLU A 44 -8.16 6.72 5.31
N ILE A 45 -7.94 7.63 4.35
CA ILE A 45 -7.47 9.00 4.64
C ILE A 45 -8.41 9.75 5.57
N GLY A 46 -9.73 9.60 5.40
CA GLY A 46 -10.72 10.28 6.24
C GLY A 46 -10.66 9.81 7.70
N LEU A 47 -10.54 8.49 7.90
CA LEU A 47 -10.40 7.88 9.22
C LEU A 47 -9.08 8.31 9.88
N ALA A 48 -7.98 8.28 9.13
CA ALA A 48 -6.68 8.72 9.61
C ALA A 48 -6.70 10.20 10.05
N LYS A 49 -7.30 11.09 9.25
CA LYS A 49 -7.45 12.52 9.60
C LYS A 49 -8.30 12.73 10.85
N THR A 50 -9.38 11.96 10.99
CA THR A 50 -10.25 12.01 12.17
C THR A 50 -9.49 11.62 13.43
N GLU A 51 -8.74 10.52 13.37
CA GLU A 51 -7.94 10.05 14.51
C GLU A 51 -6.79 11.02 14.85
N ILE A 52 -6.10 11.57 13.85
CA ILE A 52 -5.07 12.59 14.06
C ILE A 52 -5.66 13.80 14.78
N THR A 53 -6.81 14.30 14.33
CA THR A 53 -7.49 15.45 14.94
C THR A 53 -7.87 15.14 16.38
N ARG A 54 -8.52 13.99 16.62
CA ARG A 54 -8.95 13.55 17.95
C ARG A 54 -7.78 13.50 18.92
N ARG A 55 -6.68 12.85 18.53
CA ARG A 55 -5.47 12.74 19.38
C ARG A 55 -4.81 14.10 19.60
N SER A 56 -4.78 14.96 18.59
CA SER A 56 -4.20 16.30 18.70
C SER A 56 -4.96 17.16 19.72
N SER A 57 -6.29 17.13 19.70
CA SER A 57 -7.13 17.82 20.69
C SER A 57 -6.86 17.30 22.12
N MET A 58 -6.79 15.99 22.31
CA MET A 58 -6.50 15.39 23.61
C MET A 58 -5.12 15.80 24.15
N VAL A 59 -4.11 15.87 23.27
CA VAL A 59 -2.76 16.32 23.66
C VAL A 59 -2.78 17.81 24.02
N ALA A 60 -3.46 18.64 23.22
CA ALA A 60 -3.58 20.07 23.48
C ALA A 60 -4.23 20.33 24.85
N GLU A 61 -5.38 19.71 25.15
CA GLU A 61 -6.04 19.82 26.45
C GLU A 61 -5.10 19.48 27.60
N ARG A 62 -4.42 18.32 27.54
CA ARG A 62 -3.49 17.89 28.59
C ARG A 62 -2.34 18.87 28.83
N LEU A 63 -1.82 19.48 27.77
CA LEU A 63 -0.73 20.46 27.88
C LEU A 63 -1.22 21.76 28.53
N PHE A 64 -2.38 22.28 28.12
CA PHE A 64 -2.89 23.55 28.64
C PHE A 64 -3.52 23.45 30.03
N THR A 65 -4.08 22.29 30.43
CA THR A 65 -4.55 22.07 31.80
C THR A 65 -3.38 22.00 32.80
N LYS A 66 -2.22 21.46 32.41
CA LYS A 66 -1.03 21.42 33.28
C LYS A 66 -0.29 22.75 33.38
N ALA A 67 -0.42 23.64 32.39
CA ALA A 67 0.23 24.95 32.39
C ALA A 67 -0.53 26.01 33.22
N SER A 68 -1.74 25.69 33.70
CA SER A 68 -2.59 26.58 34.50
C SER A 68 -2.59 26.25 36.01
N LEU A 69 -1.63 25.42 36.46
CA LEU A 69 -1.30 25.12 37.86
C LEU A 69 0.16 25.51 38.10
#